data_AF-A0A0K1Q534-F1
#
_entry.id   AF-A0A0K1Q534-F1
#
_cell.length_a   1.000
_cell.length_b   1.000
_cell.length_c   1.000
_cell.angle_alpha   90.00
_cell.angle_beta   90.00
_cell.angle_gamma   90.00
#
_symmetry.space_group_name_H-M   'P 1'
#
loop_
_entity.id
_entity.type
_entity.pdbx_description
1 polymer ?
#
loop_
_entity_poly.entity_id
_entity_poly.type
_entity_poly.pdbx_seq_one_letter_code
_entity_poly.pdbx_strand_id
1 'polypeptide(L)'
;MFQAGFAKRASFAAAHVALVASLLWGCTPQIGDKCVLSTDCSSSGDRICDTSQPGGYCTTPSNCRPNLCPDKAACVLFAGSVPGCFVDDRDGPAGARTGRAFCMARCENDGDCRSGYVCASPTDPRWGGVIMDNDQTQLTCMVAPTFSIDVDAGDAEAPVCGLGTGSDAGIDASAPSITLEAGTVPPLFPDAGPDGG
;
A
#
# COMPACT_ATOMS: atom_id res chain seq x y z
N MET A 1 77.29 -43.63 -17.40
CA MET A 1 76.75 -43.35 -18.75
C MET A 1 75.36 -43.95 -18.79
N PHE A 2 74.22 -43.26 -18.84
CA PHE A 2 73.88 -41.93 -19.36
C PHE A 2 72.72 -41.31 -18.54
N GLN A 3 72.66 -39.97 -18.50
CA GLN A 3 71.54 -39.11 -18.08
C GLN A 3 70.31 -39.30 -19.03
N ALA A 4 69.09 -38.77 -18.89
CA ALA A 4 68.46 -37.62 -18.23
C ALA A 4 66.92 -37.93 -18.18
N GLY A 5 66.11 -37.45 -17.24
CA GLY A 5 65.58 -36.09 -17.20
C GLY A 5 64.33 -35.91 -18.10
N PHE A 6 63.11 -36.15 -17.59
CA PHE A 6 61.87 -35.71 -18.23
C PHE A 6 61.25 -34.53 -17.47
N ALA A 7 61.16 -33.43 -18.20
CA ALA A 7 60.83 -32.10 -17.74
C ALA A 7 59.35 -31.92 -17.36
N LYS A 8 59.14 -31.17 -16.28
CA LYS A 8 57.87 -30.48 -15.96
C LYS A 8 57.49 -29.60 -17.15
N ARG A 9 56.31 -29.81 -17.75
CA ARG A 9 55.68 -28.83 -18.64
C ARG A 9 54.39 -28.33 -18.00
N ALA A 10 54.43 -27.04 -17.73
CA ALA A 10 53.38 -26.23 -17.15
C ALA A 10 52.12 -26.23 -18.03
N SER A 11 50.99 -26.51 -17.40
CA SER A 11 49.65 -26.14 -17.90
C SER A 11 48.95 -25.34 -16.80
N PHE A 12 49.41 -24.10 -16.59
CA PHE A 12 48.76 -23.11 -15.71
C PHE A 12 48.10 -22.00 -16.54
N ALA A 13 47.36 -22.37 -17.59
CA ALA A 13 46.75 -21.39 -18.51
C ALA A 13 45.23 -21.52 -18.66
N ALA A 14 44.54 -22.26 -17.76
CA ALA A 14 43.09 -22.47 -17.83
C ALA A 14 42.34 -22.10 -16.53
N ALA A 15 42.99 -21.39 -15.60
CA ALA A 15 42.45 -21.12 -14.26
C ALA A 15 42.10 -19.64 -13.98
N HIS A 16 41.97 -18.79 -15.02
CA HIS A 16 41.70 -17.36 -14.84
C HIS A 16 40.38 -16.85 -15.44
N VAL A 17 39.64 -17.67 -16.21
CA VAL A 17 38.37 -17.23 -16.81
C VAL A 17 37.16 -17.52 -15.89
N ALA A 18 37.30 -18.36 -14.87
CA ALA A 18 36.17 -18.79 -14.05
C ALA A 18 35.83 -17.87 -12.84
N LEU A 19 36.59 -16.81 -12.57
CA LEU A 19 36.45 -16.02 -11.33
C LEU A 19 35.67 -14.70 -11.47
N VAL A 20 35.24 -14.32 -12.69
CA VAL A 20 34.56 -13.02 -12.92
C VAL A 20 33.03 -13.12 -12.96
N ALA A 21 32.45 -14.33 -12.96
CA ALA A 21 31.01 -14.53 -13.17
C ALA A 21 30.12 -14.35 -11.92
N SER A 22 30.67 -14.02 -10.74
CA SER A 22 29.95 -14.11 -9.46
C SER A 22 29.36 -12.80 -8.91
N LEU A 23 29.39 -11.69 -9.65
CA LEU A 23 29.00 -10.36 -9.13
C LEU A 23 27.66 -9.81 -9.66
N LEU A 24 26.85 -10.59 -10.37
CA LEU A 24 25.52 -10.15 -10.84
C LEU A 24 24.41 -10.44 -9.81
N TRP A 25 24.69 -10.24 -8.53
CA TRP A 25 23.62 -10.19 -7.52
C TRP A 25 23.01 -8.80 -7.64
N GLY A 26 22.08 -8.65 -8.59
CA GLY A 26 21.27 -7.44 -8.69
C GLY A 26 20.57 -7.21 -7.35
N CYS A 27 20.68 -6.01 -6.81
CA CYS A 27 19.93 -5.63 -5.62
C CYS A 27 18.44 -5.76 -5.97
N THR A 28 17.76 -6.72 -5.34
CA THR A 28 16.31 -6.83 -5.46
C THR A 28 15.69 -5.62 -4.75
N PRO A 29 14.85 -4.83 -5.43
CA PRO A 29 14.16 -3.71 -4.81
C PRO A 29 13.34 -4.16 -3.59
N GLN A 30 13.41 -3.38 -2.52
CA GLN A 30 12.77 -3.66 -1.24
C GLN A 30 11.51 -2.81 -1.06
N ILE A 31 10.73 -3.14 -0.02
CA ILE A 31 9.56 -2.32 0.34
C ILE A 31 10.09 -0.95 0.75
N GLY A 32 9.50 0.10 0.17
CA GLY A 32 9.90 1.48 0.39
C GLY A 32 10.98 2.05 -0.53
N ASP A 33 11.47 1.26 -1.48
CA ASP A 33 12.34 1.78 -2.54
C ASP A 33 11.59 2.72 -3.49
N LYS A 34 12.36 3.62 -4.12
CA LYS A 34 11.85 4.54 -5.14
C LYS A 34 11.54 3.80 -6.44
N CYS A 35 10.51 4.25 -7.13
CA CYS A 35 10.09 3.67 -8.40
C CYS A 35 9.34 4.68 -9.24
N VAL A 36 9.30 4.43 -10.56
CA VAL A 36 8.41 5.14 -11.49
C VAL A 36 7.45 4.14 -12.13
N LEU A 37 7.90 2.90 -12.35
CA LEU A 37 7.12 1.81 -12.91
C LEU A 37 7.13 0.61 -11.95
N SER A 38 6.09 -0.22 -11.99
CA SER A 38 6.04 -1.44 -11.14
C SER A 38 7.18 -2.41 -11.44
N THR A 39 7.72 -2.42 -12.67
CA THR A 39 8.91 -3.21 -13.03
C THR A 39 10.18 -2.75 -12.33
N ASP A 40 10.23 -1.52 -11.83
CA ASP A 40 11.34 -1.03 -11.01
C ASP A 40 11.35 -1.66 -9.61
N CYS A 41 10.18 -2.13 -9.15
CA CYS A 41 10.03 -2.82 -7.87
C CYS A 41 10.15 -4.34 -8.01
N SER A 42 9.57 -4.88 -9.09
CA SER A 42 9.67 -6.30 -9.39
C SER A 42 9.32 -6.59 -10.85
N SER A 43 10.18 -7.36 -11.52
CA SER A 43 9.89 -7.91 -12.85
C SER A 43 8.94 -9.11 -12.80
N SER A 44 8.81 -9.78 -11.65
CA SER A 44 7.86 -10.88 -11.41
C SER A 44 6.48 -10.42 -10.96
N GLY A 45 6.30 -9.14 -10.61
CA GLY A 45 5.02 -8.57 -10.21
C GLY A 45 4.59 -8.84 -8.76
N ASP A 46 5.49 -9.36 -7.91
CA ASP A 46 5.24 -9.49 -6.46
C ASP A 46 5.25 -8.13 -5.72
N ARG A 47 5.66 -7.07 -6.41
CA ARG A 47 5.63 -5.68 -5.94
C ARG A 47 5.13 -4.76 -7.02
N ILE A 48 4.48 -3.68 -6.60
CA ILE A 48 3.99 -2.61 -7.45
C ILE A 48 4.60 -1.28 -7.02
N CYS A 49 4.68 -0.36 -7.98
CA CYS A 49 5.03 1.02 -7.69
C CYS A 49 3.78 1.81 -7.31
N ASP A 50 3.66 2.18 -6.04
CA ASP A 50 2.67 3.16 -5.60
C ASP A 50 3.18 4.57 -5.93
N THR A 51 2.63 5.13 -7.01
CA THR A 51 2.98 6.48 -7.50
C THR A 51 2.21 7.59 -6.80
N SER A 52 1.29 7.27 -5.88
CA SER A 52 0.62 8.28 -5.06
C SER A 52 1.56 8.91 -4.04
N GLN A 53 2.65 8.21 -3.72
CA GLN A 53 3.68 8.68 -2.82
C GLN A 53 4.78 9.48 -3.54
N PRO A 54 5.41 10.47 -2.88
CA PRO A 54 6.49 11.26 -3.48
C PRO A 54 7.63 10.39 -3.99
N GLY A 55 7.95 10.53 -5.29
CA GLY A 55 9.03 9.75 -5.93
C GLY A 55 8.76 8.24 -6.06
N GLY A 56 7.50 7.83 -5.89
CA GLY A 56 7.03 6.44 -5.97
C GLY A 56 7.52 5.56 -4.83
N TYR A 57 6.74 4.56 -4.44
CA TYR A 57 7.05 3.67 -3.32
C TYR A 57 6.77 2.22 -3.68
N CYS A 58 7.78 1.36 -3.60
CA CYS A 58 7.60 -0.06 -3.82
C CYS A 58 6.81 -0.70 -2.67
N THR A 59 5.67 -1.30 -2.98
CA THR A 59 4.80 -1.99 -2.02
C THR A 59 4.17 -3.25 -2.63
N THR A 60 3.39 -4.00 -1.85
CA THR A 60 2.72 -5.21 -2.35
C THR A 60 1.47 -4.87 -3.19
N PRO A 61 1.15 -5.64 -4.24
CA PRO A 61 0.01 -5.37 -5.13
C PRO A 61 -1.36 -5.41 -4.45
N SER A 62 -1.52 -6.27 -3.44
CA SER A 62 -2.76 -6.40 -2.69
C SER A 62 -2.69 -5.66 -1.36
N ASN A 63 -3.86 -5.25 -0.85
CA ASN A 63 -4.01 -4.83 0.53
C ASN A 63 -3.33 -5.86 1.45
N CYS A 64 -2.34 -5.42 2.22
CA CYS A 64 -1.61 -6.32 3.09
C CYS A 64 -2.54 -6.91 4.16
N ARG A 65 -2.15 -8.07 4.68
CA ARG A 65 -2.82 -8.74 5.81
C ARG A 65 -1.91 -8.70 7.03
N PRO A 66 -2.47 -8.78 8.25
CA PRO A 66 -1.70 -8.81 9.49
C PRO A 66 -0.52 -9.80 9.44
N ASN A 67 0.68 -9.30 9.71
CA ASN A 67 1.96 -9.99 9.83
C ASN A 67 2.41 -10.72 8.55
N LEU A 68 1.89 -10.34 7.38
CA LEU A 68 2.19 -10.99 6.10
C LEU A 68 3.02 -10.14 5.13
N CYS A 69 3.47 -8.96 5.58
CA CYS A 69 4.37 -8.14 4.78
C CYS A 69 5.78 -8.76 4.69
N PRO A 70 6.38 -8.82 3.48
CA PRO A 70 7.76 -9.29 3.30
C PRO A 70 8.77 -8.24 3.80
N ASP A 71 10.07 -8.57 3.70
CA ASP A 71 11.19 -7.65 3.95
C ASP A 71 11.19 -6.93 5.31
N LYS A 72 10.56 -7.52 6.33
CA LYS A 72 10.37 -6.85 7.63
C LYS A 72 9.62 -5.52 7.47
N ALA A 73 8.68 -5.42 6.55
CA ALA A 73 7.72 -4.31 6.49
C ALA A 73 6.56 -4.54 7.48
N ALA A 74 5.91 -3.47 7.89
CA ALA A 74 4.70 -3.48 8.71
C ALA A 74 3.46 -3.32 7.82
N CYS A 75 2.37 -4.00 8.16
CA CYS A 75 1.09 -3.79 7.48
C CYS A 75 0.35 -2.59 8.11
N VAL A 76 0.19 -1.52 7.33
CA VAL A 76 -0.45 -0.28 7.79
C VAL A 76 -1.68 0.00 6.94
N LEU A 77 -2.83 0.11 7.59
CA LEU A 77 -4.07 0.56 7.00
C LEU A 77 -4.17 2.08 7.08
N PHE A 78 -4.27 2.73 5.93
CA PHE A 78 -4.61 4.15 5.84
C PHE A 78 -6.09 4.27 5.49
N ALA A 79 -6.87 4.82 6.41
CA ALA A 79 -8.23 5.24 6.12
C ALA A 79 -8.20 6.46 5.17
N GLY A 80 -9.23 6.62 4.36
CA GLY A 80 -9.45 7.88 3.66
C GLY A 80 -9.80 8.97 4.66
N SER A 81 -8.80 9.56 5.32
CA SER A 81 -8.99 10.68 6.24
C SER A 81 -8.82 12.00 5.49
N VAL A 82 -9.77 12.91 5.69
CA VAL A 82 -9.58 14.31 5.34
C VAL A 82 -8.76 14.94 6.49
N PRO A 83 -7.64 15.64 6.23
CA PRO A 83 -6.88 16.30 7.29
C PRO A 83 -7.80 17.18 8.16
N GLY A 84 -7.78 16.95 9.49
CA GLY A 84 -8.67 17.62 10.46
C GLY A 84 -10.00 16.90 10.72
N CYS A 85 -10.38 15.90 9.92
CA CYS A 85 -11.53 15.06 10.16
C CYS A 85 -11.10 13.69 10.70
N PHE A 86 -11.61 13.32 11.87
CA PHE A 86 -11.49 11.96 12.36
C PHE A 86 -12.48 11.07 11.59
N VAL A 87 -11.97 9.97 11.02
CA VAL A 87 -12.81 8.99 10.35
C VAL A 87 -13.47 8.12 11.43
N ASP A 88 -14.72 8.43 11.80
CA ASP A 88 -15.60 7.53 12.51
C ASP A 88 -16.50 6.81 11.49
N ASP A 89 -15.96 5.74 10.90
CA ASP A 89 -16.69 4.93 9.92
C ASP A 89 -17.65 3.91 10.56
N ARG A 90 -18.01 4.12 11.84
CA ARG A 90 -18.96 3.33 12.63
C ARG A 90 -18.82 1.81 12.43
N ASP A 91 -18.00 1.25 13.32
CA ASP A 91 -18.01 -0.13 13.82
C ASP A 91 -16.98 -1.14 13.26
N GLY A 92 -15.68 -0.85 13.41
CA GLY A 92 -14.72 -1.94 13.70
C GLY A 92 -13.23 -1.62 13.61
N PRO A 93 -12.37 -2.47 14.22
CA PRO A 93 -10.90 -2.39 14.11
C PRO A 93 -10.36 -2.63 12.69
N ALA A 94 -11.24 -2.82 11.70
CA ALA A 94 -10.93 -3.05 10.29
C ALA A 94 -10.87 -1.75 9.45
N GLY A 95 -11.10 -0.59 10.08
CA GLY A 95 -10.93 0.74 9.48
C GLY A 95 -11.95 1.08 8.39
N ALA A 96 -11.74 2.25 7.78
CA ALA A 96 -12.68 2.82 6.82
C ALA A 96 -12.96 1.87 5.65
N ARG A 97 -14.20 1.81 5.15
CA ARG A 97 -14.53 0.95 3.97
C ARG A 97 -13.70 1.31 2.73
N THR A 98 -13.20 2.54 2.70
CA THR A 98 -12.35 3.11 1.65
C THR A 98 -10.86 2.99 1.96
N GLY A 99 -10.50 2.47 3.14
CA GLY A 99 -9.13 2.32 3.59
C GLY A 99 -8.34 1.32 2.75
N ARG A 100 -7.04 1.57 2.62
CA ARG A 100 -6.10 0.71 1.91
C ARG A 100 -4.93 0.35 2.81
N ALA A 101 -4.56 -0.92 2.77
CA ALA A 101 -3.51 -1.46 3.61
C ALA A 101 -2.24 -1.65 2.77
N PHE A 102 -1.16 -1.00 3.18
CA PHE A 102 0.12 -1.05 2.48
C PHE A 102 1.19 -1.66 3.37
N CYS A 103 2.10 -2.42 2.76
CA CYS A 103 3.33 -2.77 3.43
C CYS A 103 4.24 -1.55 3.45
N MET A 104 4.57 -1.09 4.66
CA MET A 104 5.43 0.05 4.92
C MET A 104 6.75 -0.44 5.52
N ALA A 105 7.87 0.00 4.96
CA ALA A 105 9.21 -0.32 5.45
C ALA A 105 9.35 0.05 6.93
N ARG A 106 9.76 -0.90 7.76
CA ARG A 106 10.06 -0.64 9.17
C ARG A 106 11.38 0.11 9.30
N CYS A 107 11.48 0.91 10.35
CA CYS A 107 12.67 1.69 10.67
C CYS A 107 12.88 1.73 12.19
N GLU A 108 14.09 2.07 12.59
CA GLU A 108 14.46 2.38 13.98
C GLU A 108 14.77 3.87 14.14
N ASN A 109 15.27 4.51 13.08
CA ASN A 109 15.60 5.94 13.05
C ASN A 109 15.43 6.52 11.63
N ASP A 110 15.46 7.85 11.51
CA ASP A 110 15.28 8.56 10.24
C ASP A 110 16.30 8.18 9.15
N GLY A 111 17.50 7.71 9.55
CA GLY A 111 18.55 7.28 8.62
C GLY A 111 18.24 5.97 7.89
N ASP A 112 17.29 5.17 8.39
CA ASP A 112 16.82 3.96 7.71
C ASP A 112 15.86 4.32 6.57
N CYS A 113 15.30 5.52 6.61
CA CYS A 113 14.34 6.01 5.64
C CYS A 113 15.03 6.79 4.51
N ARG A 114 14.46 6.69 3.31
CA ARG A 114 14.92 7.48 2.17
C ARG A 114 14.61 8.97 2.35
N SER A 115 15.30 9.82 1.58
CA SER A 115 15.04 11.27 1.58
C SER A 115 13.55 11.58 1.32
N GLY A 116 12.99 12.52 2.11
CA GLY A 116 11.57 12.87 2.09
C GLY A 116 10.70 11.98 2.99
N TYR A 117 11.31 11.05 3.72
CA TYR A 117 10.64 10.19 4.69
C TYR A 117 11.29 10.33 6.07
N VAL A 118 10.50 10.10 7.11
CA VAL A 118 10.91 10.09 8.52
C VAL A 118 10.48 8.79 9.16
N CYS A 119 11.23 8.35 10.16
CA CYS A 119 10.88 7.17 10.93
C CYS A 119 9.88 7.55 12.02
N ALA A 120 8.62 7.17 11.81
CA ALA A 120 7.54 7.60 12.68
C ALA A 120 6.51 6.49 12.90
N SER A 121 5.70 6.67 13.95
CA SER A 121 4.54 5.81 14.19
C SER A 121 3.45 6.13 13.17
N PRO A 122 2.94 5.14 12.41
CA PRO A 122 1.81 5.34 11.52
C PRO A 122 0.54 5.81 12.23
N THR A 123 0.40 5.47 13.52
CA THR A 123 -0.76 5.79 14.35
C THR A 123 -0.78 7.22 14.86
N ASP A 124 0.28 7.99 14.60
CA ASP A 124 0.30 9.40 14.92
C ASP A 124 -0.80 10.14 14.11
N PRO A 125 -1.57 11.05 14.73
CA PRO A 125 -2.68 11.75 14.08
C PRO A 125 -2.32 12.45 12.78
N ARG A 126 -1.04 12.80 12.56
CA ARG A 126 -0.55 13.42 11.31
C ARG A 126 -0.71 12.51 10.10
N TRP A 127 -0.68 11.18 10.27
CA TRP A 127 -0.83 10.22 9.19
C TRP A 127 -2.13 9.40 9.28
N GLY A 128 -2.71 9.25 10.48
CA GLY A 128 -4.01 8.59 10.67
C GLY A 128 -4.03 7.12 10.23
N GLY A 129 -2.88 6.45 10.29
CA GLY A 129 -2.74 5.03 9.96
C GLY A 129 -3.11 4.13 11.14
N VAL A 130 -3.46 2.88 10.84
CA VAL A 130 -3.67 1.82 11.83
C VAL A 130 -2.72 0.68 11.52
N ILE A 131 -1.93 0.26 12.51
CA ILE A 131 -1.07 -0.91 12.37
C ILE A 131 -1.95 -2.15 12.46
N MET A 132 -1.93 -2.98 11.42
CA MET A 132 -2.70 -4.23 11.38
C MET A 132 -1.91 -5.42 11.95
N ASP A 133 -0.60 -5.27 12.12
CA ASP A 133 0.28 -6.30 12.65
C ASP A 133 0.11 -6.48 14.17
N ASN A 134 0.59 -7.59 14.71
CA ASN A 134 0.45 -7.87 16.15
C ASN A 134 1.28 -6.89 17.00
N ASP A 135 2.37 -6.37 16.43
CA ASP A 135 3.24 -5.42 17.08
C ASP A 135 2.79 -3.99 16.77
N GLN A 136 2.01 -3.42 17.69
CA GLN A 136 1.47 -2.07 17.60
C GLN A 136 2.50 -0.97 17.91
N THR A 137 3.77 -1.34 18.16
CA THR A 137 4.85 -0.39 18.48
C THR A 137 5.79 -0.13 17.30
N GLN A 138 5.49 -0.71 16.14
CA GLN A 138 6.33 -0.60 14.95
C GLN A 138 6.37 0.83 14.41
N LEU A 139 7.58 1.30 14.16
CA LEU A 139 7.83 2.52 13.40
C LEU A 139 8.03 2.15 11.93
N THR A 140 7.58 3.02 11.05
CA THR A 140 7.74 2.85 9.61
C THR A 140 8.18 4.13 8.94
N CYS A 141 8.73 4.02 7.73
CA CYS A 141 9.09 5.18 6.94
C CYS A 141 7.84 5.85 6.40
N MET A 142 7.50 6.99 6.99
CA MET A 142 6.35 7.82 6.65
C MET A 142 6.80 9.03 5.84
N VAL A 143 5.96 9.51 4.92
CA VAL A 143 6.25 10.74 4.19
C VAL A 143 6.42 11.88 5.18
N ALA A 144 7.55 12.59 5.09
CA ALA A 144 7.80 13.75 5.93
C ALA A 144 6.73 14.81 5.64
N PRO A 145 6.00 15.30 6.66
CA PRO A 145 5.02 16.35 6.45
C PRO A 145 5.74 17.59 5.93
N THR A 146 5.34 18.08 4.76
CA THR A 146 5.93 19.28 4.13
C THR A 146 5.41 20.57 4.74
N PHE A 147 4.44 20.48 5.65
CA PHE A 147 3.85 21.57 6.41
C PHE A 147 3.55 21.07 7.83
N SER A 148 3.84 21.90 8.83
CA SER A 148 3.42 21.67 10.20
C SER A 148 1.91 21.89 10.27
N ILE A 149 1.13 20.81 10.21
CA ILE A 149 -0.25 20.87 10.68
C ILE A 149 -0.15 20.88 12.19
N ASP A 150 -0.42 22.03 12.80
CA ASP A 150 -0.79 22.10 14.20
C ASP A 150 -2.18 21.46 14.31
N VAL A 151 -2.20 20.12 14.39
CA VAL A 151 -3.43 19.37 14.65
C VAL A 151 -3.72 19.56 16.13
N ASP A 152 -4.30 20.71 16.47
CA ASP A 152 -5.04 20.81 17.73
C ASP A 152 -6.13 19.75 17.64
N ALA A 153 -6.17 18.83 18.59
CA ALA A 153 -7.03 17.64 18.58
C ALA A 153 -8.53 17.98 18.80
N GLY A 154 -8.98 19.14 18.32
CA GLY A 154 -10.15 19.84 18.83
C GLY A 154 -11.15 20.36 17.80
N ASP A 155 -10.88 20.38 16.49
CA ASP A 155 -11.86 20.91 15.52
C ASP A 155 -12.71 19.81 14.88
N ALA A 156 -13.33 18.98 15.72
CA ALA A 156 -14.43 18.09 15.32
C ALA A 156 -15.66 18.84 14.77
N GLU A 157 -15.60 20.18 14.74
CA GLU A 157 -16.68 21.08 14.33
C GLU A 157 -16.46 21.71 12.94
N ALA A 158 -15.38 21.38 12.23
CA ALA A 158 -15.25 21.79 10.84
C ALA A 158 -16.49 21.25 10.08
N PRO A 159 -17.28 22.09 9.38
CA PRO A 159 -18.56 21.67 8.78
C PRO A 159 -18.40 20.60 7.69
N VAL A 160 -17.17 20.36 7.23
CA VAL A 160 -16.79 19.26 6.34
C VAL A 160 -16.69 17.92 7.08
N CYS A 161 -16.35 17.94 8.37
CA CYS A 161 -16.18 16.78 9.25
C CYS A 161 -17.44 16.44 10.05
N GLY A 162 -18.42 17.35 10.12
CA GLY A 162 -19.70 17.05 10.73
C GLY A 162 -20.44 15.99 9.92
N LEU A 163 -20.82 14.88 10.56
CA LEU A 163 -22.07 14.22 10.20
C LEU A 163 -23.11 15.32 10.19
N GLY A 164 -23.63 15.70 9.02
CA GLY A 164 -24.60 16.77 8.94
C GLY A 164 -25.67 16.52 9.99
N THR A 165 -25.64 17.31 11.07
CA THR A 165 -26.83 17.59 11.85
C THR A 165 -27.65 18.48 10.93
N GLY A 166 -28.17 17.86 9.88
CA GLY A 166 -29.41 18.28 9.27
C GLY A 166 -30.38 18.30 10.43
N SER A 167 -30.49 19.46 11.05
CA SER A 167 -31.69 19.85 11.75
C SER A 167 -32.83 19.41 10.86
N ASP A 168 -33.72 18.61 11.41
CA ASP A 168 -34.89 18.04 10.76
C ASP A 168 -35.66 19.09 9.96
N ALA A 169 -35.22 19.37 8.73
CA ALA A 169 -36.10 19.80 7.68
C ALA A 169 -36.74 18.50 7.20
N GLY A 170 -37.84 18.14 7.86
CA GLY A 170 -38.54 16.87 7.69
C GLY A 170 -38.61 16.46 6.23
N ILE A 171 -37.78 15.49 5.85
CA ILE A 171 -38.06 14.64 4.71
C ILE A 171 -39.14 13.70 5.22
N ASP A 172 -40.40 14.06 4.96
CA ASP A 172 -41.54 13.19 5.13
C ASP A 172 -41.37 11.99 4.19
N ALA A 173 -40.77 10.92 4.69
CA ALA A 173 -40.67 9.63 4.04
C ALA A 173 -41.93 8.78 4.25
N SER A 174 -43.09 9.40 4.44
CA SER A 174 -44.38 8.74 4.23
C SER A 174 -44.52 8.44 2.75
N ALA A 175 -43.97 7.31 2.32
CA ALA A 175 -44.43 6.66 1.12
C ALA A 175 -45.96 6.53 1.23
N PRO A 176 -46.76 6.98 0.24
CA PRO A 176 -48.16 6.62 0.23
C PRO A 176 -48.22 5.09 0.23
N SER A 177 -48.94 4.54 1.21
CA SER A 177 -49.20 3.11 1.28
C SER A 177 -49.97 2.74 0.02
N ILE A 178 -49.28 2.25 -1.00
CA ILE A 178 -49.94 1.64 -2.15
C ILE A 178 -50.63 0.38 -1.65
N THR A 179 -51.94 0.49 -1.45
CA THR A 179 -52.84 -0.64 -1.33
C THR A 179 -52.59 -1.56 -2.51
N LEU A 180 -52.32 -2.83 -2.20
CA LEU A 180 -52.11 -3.90 -3.16
C LEU A 180 -53.41 -4.16 -3.93
N GLU A 181 -53.67 -3.37 -4.96
CA GLU A 181 -54.67 -3.66 -5.98
C GLU A 181 -53.93 -4.32 -7.16
N ALA A 182 -54.38 -5.52 -7.52
CA ALA A 182 -53.80 -6.32 -8.59
C ALA A 182 -53.79 -5.55 -9.92
N GLY A 183 -52.60 -5.21 -10.42
CA GLY A 183 -52.41 -4.52 -11.69
C GLY A 183 -51.07 -4.86 -12.32
N THR A 184 -51.10 -5.83 -13.24
CA THR A 184 -50.15 -6.14 -14.33
C THR A 184 -48.76 -5.48 -14.28
N VAL A 185 -47.76 -6.28 -13.92
CA VAL A 185 -46.34 -5.94 -14.16
C VAL A 185 -46.04 -6.11 -15.66
N PRO A 186 -45.62 -5.07 -16.39
CA PRO A 186 -45.13 -5.26 -17.75
C PRO A 186 -43.75 -5.95 -17.73
N PRO A 187 -43.48 -6.94 -18.61
CA PRO A 187 -42.21 -7.64 -18.61
C PRO A 187 -41.06 -6.71 -19.03
N LEU A 188 -40.04 -6.62 -18.19
CA LEU A 188 -38.74 -5.99 -18.45
C LEU A 188 -37.81 -6.95 -19.19
N PHE A 189 -38.17 -7.38 -20.41
CA PHE A 189 -37.22 -7.99 -21.33
C PHE A 189 -37.62 -7.64 -22.77
N PRO A 190 -36.84 -6.82 -23.50
CA PRO A 190 -36.94 -6.80 -24.95
C PRO A 190 -36.35 -8.11 -25.50
N ASP A 191 -37.17 -8.85 -26.21
CA ASP A 191 -36.78 -10.06 -26.94
C ASP A 191 -35.60 -9.78 -27.89
N ALA A 192 -34.59 -10.65 -27.80
CA ALA A 192 -33.55 -10.77 -28.81
C ALA A 192 -34.22 -11.18 -30.14
N GLY A 193 -34.13 -10.30 -31.16
CA GLY A 193 -34.61 -10.59 -32.50
C GLY A 193 -33.77 -11.69 -33.18
N PRO A 194 -34.38 -12.60 -33.96
CA PRO A 194 -33.64 -13.65 -34.64
C PRO A 194 -32.92 -13.14 -35.89
N ASP A 195 -31.71 -13.65 -36.09
CA ASP A 195 -30.93 -13.57 -37.32
C ASP A 195 -31.74 -14.07 -38.53
N GLY A 196 -31.67 -13.34 -39.65
CA GLY A 196 -32.21 -13.81 -40.93
C GLY A 196 -31.96 -12.83 -42.08
N GLY A 197 -30.92 -13.08 -42.87
CA GLY A 197 -30.64 -12.40 -44.14
C GLY A 197 -29.23 -12.67 -44.67
#